data_AF-A0AAV6TVT0-F1
#
_entry.id   AF-A0AAV6TVT0-F1
#
_cell.length_a   1.000
_cell.length_b   1.000
_cell.length_c   1.000
_cell.angle_alpha   90.00
_cell.angle_beta   90.00
_cell.angle_gamma   90.00
#
_symmetry.space_group_name_H-M   'P 1'
#
loop_
_entity.id
_entity.type
_entity.pdbx_description
1 polymer ?
#
loop_
_entity_poly.entity_id
_entity_poly.type
_entity_poly.pdbx_seq_one_letter_code
_entity_poly.pdbx_strand_id
1 'polypeptide(L)'
;MDSSFPDLISAANSFTTLSPEMDAISDFEGNVISDGYDIESEEYYLDISDEEESVKDFLKRWYFESQVSLCHLTSLLKGLRKWHPELPNTAVTLLKTPGQVDIKEIGKGEFHHFGLRKEILNAMETTDIEVDSLSLNFNIDGLPVSKS
;
A
#
# COMPACT_ATOMS: atom_id res chain seq x y z
N MET A 1 10.33 40.60 -49.09
CA MET A 1 9.07 40.78 -48.34
C MET A 1 8.94 39.52 -47.48
N ASP A 2 9.83 39.38 -46.50
CA ASP A 2 9.74 39.93 -45.13
C ASP A 2 8.79 39.05 -44.29
N SER A 3 9.26 37.90 -43.79
CA SER A 3 9.88 37.64 -42.47
C SER A 3 9.12 38.17 -41.26
N SER A 4 8.58 37.27 -40.42
CA SER A 4 8.58 37.48 -38.96
C SER A 4 8.30 36.16 -38.22
N PHE A 5 9.38 35.55 -37.74
CA PHE A 5 9.43 34.75 -36.52
C PHE A 5 10.01 35.66 -35.44
N PRO A 6 9.63 35.50 -34.16
CA PRO A 6 10.53 35.87 -33.08
C PRO A 6 10.86 34.69 -32.19
N ASP A 7 12.13 34.69 -31.78
CA ASP A 7 12.87 33.71 -31.00
C ASP A 7 13.43 34.42 -29.74
N LEU A 8 13.71 33.62 -28.70
CA LEU A 8 14.70 33.84 -27.63
C LEU A 8 14.41 34.76 -26.40
N ILE A 9 14.19 34.10 -25.27
CA ILE A 9 14.99 34.10 -24.02
C ILE A 9 15.97 35.28 -23.78
N SER A 10 15.82 36.00 -22.66
CA SER A 10 16.94 36.39 -21.76
C SER A 10 16.50 37.13 -20.47
N ALA A 11 16.78 36.48 -19.33
CA ALA A 11 17.38 36.99 -18.09
C ALA A 11 16.90 38.27 -17.35
N ALA A 12 16.57 38.01 -16.07
CA ALA A 12 17.17 38.60 -14.86
C ALA A 12 16.65 39.93 -14.26
N ASN A 13 16.32 39.79 -12.97
CA ASN A 13 16.52 40.69 -11.84
C ASN A 13 15.64 41.95 -11.69
N SER A 14 14.77 41.90 -10.68
CA SER A 14 14.51 43.05 -9.82
C SER A 14 14.26 42.59 -8.38
N PHE A 15 15.30 42.76 -7.55
CA PHE A 15 15.25 42.83 -6.08
C PHE A 15 14.44 44.05 -5.66
N THR A 16 13.57 43.94 -4.66
CA THR A 16 13.23 45.07 -3.77
C THR A 16 12.72 44.56 -2.41
N THR A 17 12.98 45.36 -1.38
CA THR A 17 13.25 45.03 0.03
C THR A 17 12.11 45.35 1.01
N LEU A 18 11.96 44.52 2.06
CA LEU A 18 11.53 44.73 3.48
C LEU A 18 10.82 46.07 3.87
N SER A 19 9.55 46.05 4.36
CA SER A 19 9.05 45.87 5.78
C SER A 19 8.72 47.23 6.46
N PRO A 20 8.05 47.38 7.64
CA PRO A 20 6.99 46.64 8.36
C PRO A 20 5.79 47.53 8.80
N GLU A 21 4.61 46.97 9.10
CA GLU A 21 3.69 47.58 10.10
C GLU A 21 3.14 46.50 11.04
N MET A 22 3.30 46.77 12.34
CA MET A 22 3.00 45.94 13.50
C MET A 22 1.97 46.69 14.33
N ASP A 23 0.75 46.17 14.44
CA ASP A 23 -0.30 46.75 15.26
C ASP A 23 -0.21 46.29 16.72
N ALA A 24 -0.36 47.26 17.62
CA ALA A 24 -0.23 47.15 19.06
C ALA A 24 -1.42 46.41 19.70
N ILE A 25 -1.14 45.60 20.73
CA ILE A 25 -2.13 45.15 21.71
C ILE A 25 -1.74 45.77 23.05
N SER A 26 -2.55 46.72 23.51
CA SER A 26 -2.49 47.29 24.86
C SER A 26 -3.48 46.56 25.78
N ASP A 27 -3.05 46.39 27.03
CA ASP A 27 -3.86 46.25 28.25
C ASP A 27 -4.46 44.86 28.58
N PHE A 28 -3.66 44.03 29.27
CA PHE A 28 -4.17 43.17 30.35
C PHE A 28 -3.11 43.02 31.46
N GLU A 29 -3.17 43.90 32.47
CA GLU A 29 -2.50 43.68 33.77
C GLU A 29 -3.33 42.68 34.59
N GLY A 30 -2.71 41.60 35.09
CA GLY A 30 -3.51 40.67 35.90
C GLY A 30 -2.92 39.36 36.42
N ASN A 31 -1.63 39.32 36.81
CA ASN A 31 -1.08 38.45 37.85
C ASN A 31 -0.79 36.95 37.55
N VAL A 32 0.37 36.54 38.09
CA VAL A 32 1.10 35.29 37.87
C VAL A 32 0.51 34.12 38.66
N ILE A 33 0.27 32.97 38.00
CA ILE A 33 0.59 31.66 38.57
C ILE A 33 1.36 30.86 37.51
N SER A 34 2.61 30.59 37.86
CA SER A 34 3.52 29.64 37.26
C SER A 34 2.99 28.23 37.46
N ASP A 35 2.52 27.58 36.40
CA ASP A 35 2.61 26.13 36.28
C ASP A 35 3.30 25.84 34.95
N GLY A 36 4.58 25.46 35.06
CA GLY A 36 5.36 24.94 33.95
C GLY A 36 4.77 23.61 33.51
N TYR A 37 3.88 23.66 32.52
CA TYR A 37 3.61 22.51 31.68
C TYR A 37 4.57 22.60 30.51
N ASP A 38 5.76 22.01 30.72
CA ASP A 38 6.66 21.60 29.64
C ASP A 38 5.91 20.57 28.80
N ILE A 39 5.21 21.04 27.76
CA ILE A 39 4.73 20.17 26.69
C ILE A 39 5.96 19.87 25.85
N GLU A 40 6.71 18.84 26.26
CA GLU A 40 7.65 18.17 25.36
C GLU A 40 6.85 17.73 24.13
N SER A 41 7.12 18.40 23.02
CA SER A 41 6.59 18.03 21.71
C SER A 41 7.15 16.66 21.37
N GLU A 42 6.47 15.60 21.77
CA GLU A 42 6.69 14.25 21.28
C GLU A 42 6.36 14.25 19.79
N GLU A 43 7.35 14.60 18.97
CA GLU A 43 7.36 14.27 17.54
C GLU A 43 7.14 12.76 17.44
N TYR A 44 5.96 12.37 16.98
CA TYR A 44 5.74 11.03 16.48
C TYR A 44 6.65 10.84 15.26
N TYR A 45 7.89 10.39 15.51
CA TYR A 45 8.75 9.86 14.47
C TYR A 45 8.05 8.62 13.91
N LEU A 46 7.36 8.81 12.78
CA LEU A 46 7.10 7.70 11.88
C LEU A 46 8.48 7.16 11.52
N ASP A 47 8.76 5.93 11.95
CA ASP A 47 9.93 5.16 11.56
C ASP A 47 9.83 4.91 10.05
N ILE A 48 10.25 5.92 9.27
CA ILE A 48 10.53 5.79 7.86
C ILE A 48 11.82 4.99 7.81
N SER A 49 11.66 3.67 7.88
CA SER A 49 12.75 2.75 7.61
C SER A 49 13.19 3.03 6.17
N ASP A 50 14.37 3.63 6.01
CA ASP A 50 15.03 3.96 4.74
C ASP A 50 15.47 2.68 3.98
N GLU A 51 14.64 1.64 3.98
CA GLU A 51 14.74 0.58 2.98
C GLU A 51 14.07 1.13 1.72
N GLU A 52 14.82 1.31 0.63
CA GLU A 52 14.26 1.68 -0.68
C GLU A 52 13.15 0.69 -1.07
N GLU A 53 11.89 1.02 -0.77
CA GLU A 53 10.74 0.18 -1.09
C GLU A 53 10.67 0.03 -2.61
N SER A 54 10.77 -1.22 -3.09
CA SER A 54 10.68 -1.46 -4.53
C SER A 54 9.30 -1.05 -5.03
N VAL A 55 9.21 -0.51 -6.25
CA VAL A 55 7.92 -0.16 -6.88
C VAL A 55 6.94 -1.35 -6.89
N LYS A 56 7.46 -2.58 -6.95
CA LYS A 56 6.64 -3.79 -6.85
C LYS A 56 6.00 -3.94 -5.48
N ASP A 57 6.73 -3.65 -4.41
CA ASP A 57 6.25 -3.83 -3.04
C ASP A 57 5.26 -2.72 -2.67
N PHE A 58 5.56 -1.48 -3.06
CA PHE A 58 4.59 -0.38 -3.02
C PHE A 58 3.27 -0.74 -3.71
N LEU A 59 3.32 -1.25 -4.95
CA LEU A 59 2.11 -1.57 -5.71
C LEU A 59 1.30 -2.74 -5.11
N LYS A 60 1.96 -3.71 -4.48
CA LYS A 60 1.26 -4.78 -3.73
C LYS A 60 0.55 -4.21 -2.51
N ARG A 61 1.27 -3.42 -1.71
CA ARG A 61 0.72 -2.79 -0.50
C ARG A 61 -0.47 -1.88 -0.84
N TRP A 62 -0.28 -0.99 -1.80
CA TRP A 62 -1.33 -0.12 -2.32
C TRP A 62 -2.56 -0.91 -2.81
N TYR A 63 -2.37 -2.04 -3.48
CA TYR A 63 -3.48 -2.88 -3.92
C TYR A 63 -4.32 -3.41 -2.74
N PHE A 64 -3.67 -3.88 -1.67
CA PHE A 64 -4.37 -4.39 -0.49
C PHE A 64 -5.08 -3.28 0.30
N GLU A 65 -4.50 -2.08 0.34
CA GLU A 65 -5.10 -0.91 1.02
C GLU A 65 -6.28 -0.31 0.23
N SER A 66 -6.18 -0.23 -1.09
CA SER A 66 -7.13 0.47 -1.96
C SER A 66 -8.34 -0.36 -2.38
N GLN A 67 -8.32 -1.68 -2.16
CA GLN A 67 -9.38 -2.63 -2.55
C GLN A 67 -9.81 -2.51 -4.03
N VAL A 68 -8.91 -2.07 -4.90
CA VAL A 68 -9.17 -1.98 -6.35
C VAL A 68 -9.32 -3.38 -6.95
N SER A 69 -10.11 -3.50 -8.02
CA SER A 69 -10.21 -4.77 -8.73
C SER A 69 -8.90 -5.12 -9.48
N LEU A 70 -8.66 -6.43 -9.65
CA LEU A 70 -7.48 -6.95 -10.36
C LEU A 70 -7.32 -6.42 -11.79
N CYS A 71 -8.43 -6.08 -12.47
CA CYS A 71 -8.38 -5.52 -13.83
C CYS A 71 -7.81 -4.11 -13.86
N HIS A 72 -8.08 -3.29 -12.84
CA HIS A 72 -7.50 -1.95 -12.72
C HIS A 72 -6.00 -2.02 -12.40
N LEU A 73 -5.59 -2.88 -11.44
CA LEU A 73 -4.17 -3.10 -11.17
C LEU A 73 -3.41 -3.62 -12.41
N THR A 74 -4.02 -4.54 -13.17
CA THR A 74 -3.43 -5.03 -14.43
C THR A 74 -3.27 -3.92 -15.47
N SER A 75 -4.26 -3.04 -15.59
CA SER A 75 -4.21 -1.90 -16.52
C SER A 75 -3.14 -0.90 -16.11
N LEU A 76 -3.04 -0.62 -14.80
CA LEU A 76 -1.99 0.23 -14.22
C LEU A 76 -0.60 -0.34 -14.50
N LEU A 77 -0.38 -1.63 -14.23
CA LEU A 77 0.91 -2.30 -14.49
C LEU A 77 1.33 -2.18 -15.94
N LYS A 78 0.41 -2.44 -16.89
CA LYS A 78 0.68 -2.28 -18.32
C LYS A 78 1.07 -0.85 -18.70
N GLY A 79 0.44 0.15 -18.07
CA GLY A 79 0.78 1.56 -18.27
C GLY A 79 2.18 1.91 -17.73
N LEU A 80 2.51 1.43 -16.52
CA LEU A 80 3.77 1.72 -15.84
C LEU A 80 4.99 1.04 -16.46
N ARG A 81 4.81 -0.07 -17.18
CA ARG A 81 5.92 -0.80 -17.84
C ARG A 81 6.76 0.04 -18.81
N LYS A 82 6.26 1.19 -19.26
CA LYS A 82 7.04 2.14 -20.08
C LYS A 82 8.23 2.73 -19.32
N TRP A 83 8.06 2.96 -18.02
CA TRP A 83 9.08 3.53 -17.14
C TRP A 83 9.70 2.48 -16.21
N HIS A 84 8.97 1.39 -15.96
CA HIS A 84 9.37 0.29 -15.11
C HIS A 84 9.26 -1.07 -15.84
N PRO A 85 10.19 -1.38 -16.78
CA PRO A 85 10.14 -2.60 -17.58
C PRO A 85 10.16 -3.90 -16.77
N GLU A 86 10.68 -3.85 -15.54
CA GLU A 86 10.74 -4.94 -14.58
C GLU A 86 9.39 -5.35 -13.99
N LEU A 87 8.35 -4.51 -14.16
CA LEU A 87 6.99 -4.81 -13.68
C LEU A 87 6.34 -5.92 -14.51
N PRO A 88 5.55 -6.80 -13.87
CA PRO A 88 4.83 -7.85 -14.57
C PRO A 88 3.67 -7.30 -15.40
N ASN A 89 3.21 -8.10 -16.38
CA ASN A 89 2.10 -7.72 -17.25
C ASN A 89 0.71 -7.83 -16.60
N THR A 90 0.58 -8.57 -15.50
CA THR A 90 -0.70 -8.86 -14.85
C THR A 90 -0.60 -8.71 -13.35
N ALA A 91 -1.72 -8.29 -12.73
CA ALA A 91 -1.86 -8.21 -11.29
C ALA A 91 -1.56 -9.55 -10.60
N VAL A 92 -2.02 -10.66 -11.19
CA VAL A 92 -1.80 -12.02 -10.66
C VAL A 92 -0.30 -12.31 -10.50
N THR A 93 0.51 -11.97 -11.50
CA THR A 93 1.96 -12.15 -11.44
C THR A 93 2.62 -11.22 -10.43
N LEU A 94 2.12 -9.98 -10.25
CA LEU A 94 2.61 -9.07 -9.20
C LEU A 94 2.34 -9.63 -7.80
N LEU A 95 1.12 -10.11 -7.58
CA LEU A 95 0.64 -10.59 -6.28
C LEU A 95 1.16 -12.00 -5.95
N LYS A 96 1.93 -12.62 -6.84
CA LYS A 96 2.45 -13.99 -6.70
C LYS A 96 1.36 -15.01 -6.32
N THR A 97 0.13 -14.80 -6.79
CA THR A 97 -0.93 -15.79 -6.57
C THR A 97 -0.52 -17.08 -7.29
N PRO A 98 -0.48 -18.24 -6.61
CA PRO A 98 -0.08 -19.49 -7.23
C PRO A 98 -0.97 -19.78 -8.45
N GLY A 99 -0.40 -19.70 -9.65
CA GLY A 99 -1.11 -19.99 -10.90
C GLY A 99 -1.22 -21.48 -11.19
N GLN A 100 -0.48 -22.30 -10.43
CA GLN A 100 -0.55 -23.75 -10.47
C GLN A 100 -0.86 -24.23 -9.06
N VAL A 101 -1.91 -25.04 -8.97
CA VAL A 101 -2.35 -25.70 -7.74
C VAL A 101 -2.24 -27.20 -7.96
N ASP A 102 -1.84 -27.93 -6.93
CA ASP A 102 -1.78 -29.38 -6.99
C ASP A 102 -3.21 -29.95 -6.99
N ILE A 103 -3.72 -30.23 -8.18
CA ILE A 103 -5.04 -30.83 -8.37
C ILE A 103 -4.91 -32.34 -8.21
N LYS A 104 -5.76 -32.91 -7.36
CA LYS A 104 -5.95 -34.36 -7.24
C LYS A 104 -7.24 -34.75 -7.94
N GLU A 105 -7.19 -35.82 -8.72
CA GLU A 105 -8.41 -36.44 -9.24
C GLU A 105 -9.11 -37.21 -8.11
N ILE A 106 -10.40 -36.95 -7.92
CA ILE A 106 -11.25 -37.67 -6.97
C ILE A 106 -12.53 -38.10 -7.69
N GLY A 107 -12.62 -39.40 -7.99
CA GLY A 107 -13.76 -39.97 -8.72
C GLY A 107 -13.86 -39.43 -10.14
N LYS A 108 -14.88 -38.59 -10.41
CA LYS A 108 -15.07 -37.89 -11.69
C LYS A 108 -14.81 -36.39 -11.61
N GLY A 109 -14.24 -35.91 -10.49
CA GLY A 109 -13.98 -34.50 -10.24
C GLY A 109 -12.53 -34.21 -9.89
N GLU A 110 -12.22 -32.93 -9.83
CA GLU A 110 -10.93 -32.37 -9.45
C GLU A 110 -11.00 -31.77 -8.04
N PHE A 111 -9.91 -31.89 -7.29
CA PHE A 111 -9.86 -31.49 -5.89
C PHE A 111 -8.57 -30.76 -5.55
N HIS A 112 -8.69 -29.66 -4.80
CA HIS A 112 -7.56 -28.94 -4.25
C HIS A 112 -7.91 -28.32 -2.89
N HIS A 113 -6.94 -28.30 -1.99
CA HIS A 113 -7.05 -27.68 -0.67
C HIS A 113 -6.41 -26.29 -0.67
N PHE A 114 -7.24 -25.24 -0.73
CA PHE A 114 -6.74 -23.87 -0.63
C PHE A 114 -6.40 -23.51 0.82
N GLY A 115 -5.16 -23.10 1.08
CA GLY A 115 -4.73 -22.48 2.34
C GLY A 115 -4.65 -23.40 3.57
N LEU A 116 -5.27 -24.59 3.55
CA LEU A 116 -5.39 -25.47 4.72
C LEU A 116 -4.07 -25.76 5.43
N ARG A 117 -3.02 -26.15 4.69
CA ARG A 117 -1.71 -26.44 5.30
C ARG A 117 -1.13 -25.22 6.02
N LYS A 118 -1.18 -24.05 5.38
CA LYS A 118 -0.60 -22.82 5.93
C LYS A 118 -1.33 -22.43 7.21
N GLU A 119 -2.66 -22.42 7.18
CA GLU A 119 -3.45 -22.00 8.32
C GLU A 119 -3.39 -22.99 9.48
N ILE A 120 -3.26 -24.29 9.22
CA ILE A 120 -3.01 -25.30 10.27
C ILE A 120 -1.67 -25.05 10.95
N LEU A 121 -0.59 -24.81 10.18
CA LEU A 121 0.73 -24.54 10.74
C LEU A 121 0.74 -23.24 11.55
N ASN A 122 0.14 -22.16 11.03
CA ASN A 122 -0.01 -20.91 11.77
C ASN A 122 -0.77 -21.12 13.09
N ALA A 123 -1.88 -21.88 13.06
CA ALA A 123 -2.64 -22.18 14.26
C ALA A 123 -1.80 -22.96 15.29
N MET A 124 -1.00 -23.94 14.85
CA MET A 124 -0.09 -24.70 15.72
C MET A 124 1.00 -23.82 16.32
N GLU A 125 1.60 -22.88 15.57
CA GLU A 125 2.60 -21.95 16.10
C GLU A 125 2.03 -21.04 17.20
N THR A 126 0.76 -20.67 17.07
CA THR A 126 0.08 -19.79 18.04
C THR A 126 -0.49 -20.54 19.26
N THR A 127 -0.48 -21.87 19.25
CA THR A 127 -1.11 -22.68 20.28
C THR A 127 -0.07 -23.49 21.03
N ASP A 128 -0.05 -23.38 22.36
CA ASP A 128 0.87 -24.14 23.23
C ASP A 128 0.35 -25.57 23.46
N ILE A 129 0.13 -26.31 22.36
CA ILE A 129 -0.34 -27.69 22.38
C ILE A 129 0.62 -28.53 21.55
N GLU A 130 1.21 -29.53 22.20
CA GLU A 130 1.99 -30.56 21.56
C GLU A 130 1.03 -31.65 21.04
N VAL A 131 0.98 -31.85 19.72
CA VAL A 131 0.02 -32.75 19.06
C VAL A 131 0.76 -33.83 18.29
N ASP A 132 0.61 -35.10 18.70
CA ASP A 132 1.16 -36.25 17.98
C ASP A 132 0.41 -36.56 16.69
N SER A 133 -0.89 -36.26 16.63
CA SER A 133 -1.73 -36.49 15.44
C SER A 133 -2.90 -35.50 15.34
N LEU A 134 -3.13 -34.97 14.13
CA LEU A 134 -4.23 -34.06 13.82
C LEU A 134 -5.27 -34.77 12.94
N SER A 135 -6.50 -34.87 13.45
CA SER A 135 -7.64 -35.41 12.69
C SER A 135 -8.50 -34.25 12.17
N LEU A 136 -8.70 -34.19 10.86
CA LEU A 136 -9.50 -33.15 10.20
C LEU A 136 -10.83 -33.73 9.72
N ASN A 137 -11.94 -33.09 10.10
CA ASN A 137 -13.27 -33.42 9.60
C ASN A 137 -13.70 -32.37 8.58
N PHE A 138 -13.93 -32.80 7.34
CA PHE A 138 -14.40 -31.95 6.26
C PHE A 138 -15.88 -32.19 6.01
N ASN A 139 -16.68 -31.13 6.13
CA ASN A 139 -18.06 -31.14 5.66
C ASN A 139 -18.07 -30.67 4.20
N ILE A 140 -18.71 -31.44 3.33
CA ILE A 140 -18.89 -31.09 1.93
C ILE A 140 -20.34 -30.66 1.77
N ASP A 141 -20.56 -29.36 1.63
CA ASP A 141 -21.86 -28.81 1.25
C ASP A 141 -21.86 -28.47 -0.25
N GLY A 142 -23.01 -28.66 -0.90
CA GLY A 142 -23.18 -28.44 -2.32
C GLY A 142 -23.69 -27.03 -2.59
N LEU A 143 -22.96 -26.25 -3.40
CA LEU A 143 -23.52 -25.04 -4.01
C LEU A 143 -24.20 -25.40 -5.35
N PRO A 144 -25.37 -24.82 -5.66
CA PRO A 144 -26.00 -25.01 -6.97
C PRO A 144 -25.07 -24.53 -8.08
N VAL A 145 -24.66 -25.45 -8.95
CA VAL A 145 -23.69 -25.16 -10.04
C VAL A 145 -24.38 -24.51 -11.25
N SER A 146 -25.72 -24.49 -11.29
CA SER A 146 -26.51 -23.85 -12.34
C SER A 146 -27.90 -23.46 -11.84
N LYS A 147 -28.42 -22.33 -12.33
CA LYS A 147 -29.86 -22.03 -12.28
C LYS A 147 -30.50 -22.78 -13.46
N SER A 148 -31.28 -23.82 -13.16
CA SER A 148 -32.17 -24.45 -14.15
C SER A 148 -33.36 -23.56 -14.47
#